data_AF-A0A849RXQ3-F1
#
_entry.id   AF-A0A849RXQ3-F1
#
_cell.length_a   1.000
_cell.length_b   1.000
_cell.length_c   1.000
_cell.angle_alpha   90.00
_cell.angle_beta   90.00
_cell.angle_gamma   90.00
#
_symmetry.space_group_name_H-M   'P 1'
#
loop_
_entity.id
_entity.type
_entity.pdbx_description
1 polymer ?
#
loop_
_entity_poly.entity_id
_entity_poly.type
_entity_poly.pdbx_seq_one_letter_code
_entity_poly.pdbx_strand_id
1 'polypeptide(L)' 'MTQLAEQLDKKLATWSPQVAAQVEQIVTDVIELADAQALDLLPSRSIVQEVLDALDEDKAR' A
#
# COMPACT_ATOMS: atom_id res chain seq x y z
N MET A 1 -11.79 -17.85 5.39
CA MET A 1 -10.98 -16.62 5.24
C MET A 1 -9.52 -17.01 5.24
N THR A 2 -8.67 -16.27 4.52
CA THR A 2 -7.23 -16.52 4.56
C THR A 2 -6.65 -15.89 5.82
N GLN A 3 -5.57 -16.45 6.36
CA GLN A 3 -4.87 -15.90 7.53
C GLN A 3 -4.43 -14.44 7.30
N LEU A 4 -4.17 -14.06 6.04
CA LEU A 4 -3.86 -12.70 5.64
C LEU A 4 -5.04 -11.74 5.85
N ALA A 5 -6.26 -12.15 5.46
CA ALA A 5 -7.47 -11.33 5.63
C ALA A 5 -7.78 -11.10 7.12
N GLU A 6 -7.64 -12.13 7.95
CA GLU A 6 -7.86 -12.00 9.41
C GLU A 6 -6.81 -11.10 10.08
N GLN A 7 -5.57 -11.10 9.59
CA GLN A 7 -4.53 -10.22 10.11
C GLN A 7 -4.76 -8.77 9.68
N LEU A 8 -5.16 -8.55 8.42
CA LEU A 8 -5.48 -7.23 7.90
C LEU A 8 -6.64 -6.61 8.67
N ASP A 9 -7.73 -7.35 8.88
CA ASP A 9 -8.90 -6.89 9.64
C ASP A 9 -8.54 -6.44 11.07
N LYS A 10 -7.78 -7.27 11.80
CA LYS A 10 -7.30 -6.92 13.15
C LYS A 10 -6.41 -5.68 13.15
N LYS A 11 -5.58 -5.50 12.12
CA LYS A 11 -4.68 -4.35 12.01
C LYS A 11 -5.44 -3.07 11.63
N LEU A 12 -6.39 -3.15 10.71
CA LEU A 12 -7.27 -2.04 10.34
C LEU A 12 -8.06 -1.52 11.53
N ALA A 13 -8.54 -2.41 12.41
CA ALA A 13 -9.21 -2.03 13.65
C ALA A 13 -8.29 -1.37 14.70
N THR A 14 -6.98 -1.58 14.58
CA THR A 14 -5.97 -1.05 15.53
C THR A 14 -5.36 0.27 15.05
N TRP A 15 -5.28 0.47 13.73
CA TRP A 15 -4.66 1.65 13.14
C TRP A 15 -5.58 2.87 13.18
N SER A 16 -4.98 4.06 13.13
CA SER A 16 -5.72 5.29 12.91
C SER A 16 -6.48 5.23 11.59
N PRO A 17 -7.68 5.84 11.48
CA PRO A 17 -8.53 5.74 10.29
C PRO A 17 -7.83 6.21 9.00
N GLN A 18 -6.93 7.18 9.10
CA GLN A 18 -6.11 7.64 7.98
C GLN A 18 -5.13 6.56 7.47
N VAL A 19 -4.53 5.79 8.38
CA VAL A 19 -3.61 4.70 8.04
C VAL A 19 -4.38 3.49 7.54
N ALA A 20 -5.51 3.18 8.19
CA ALA A 20 -6.40 2.10 7.75
C ALA A 20 -6.88 2.31 6.30
N ALA A 21 -7.37 3.51 5.98
CA ALA A 21 -7.82 3.84 4.62
C ALA A 21 -6.68 3.75 3.59
N GLN A 22 -5.48 4.21 3.93
CA GLN A 22 -4.32 4.08 3.02
C GLN A 22 -3.97 2.62 2.75
N VAL A 23 -3.97 1.76 3.78
CA VAL A 23 -3.67 0.34 3.60
C VAL A 23 -4.78 -0.37 2.83
N GLU A 24 -6.05 -0.03 3.06
CA GLU A 24 -7.17 -0.56 2.27
C GLU A 24 -7.04 -0.23 0.78
N GLN A 25 -6.67 1.01 0.44
CA GLN A 25 -6.43 1.41 -0.95
C GLN A 25 -5.29 0.59 -1.57
N ILE A 26 -4.13 0.51 -0.90
CA ILE A 26 -2.98 -0.25 -1.40
C ILE A 26 -3.32 -1.73 -1.61
N VAL A 27 -4.01 -2.35 -0.65
CA VAL A 27 -4.40 -3.77 -0.77
C VAL A 27 -5.40 -3.96 -1.92
N THR A 28 -6.32 -3.02 -2.12
CA THR A 28 -7.28 -3.05 -3.23
C THR A 28 -6.56 -2.96 -4.57
N ASP A 29 -5.66 -1.98 -4.74
CA ASP A 29 -4.86 -1.82 -5.96
C ASP A 29 -4.07 -3.10 -6.28
N VAL A 30 -3.45 -3.72 -5.27
CA VAL A 30 -2.70 -4.97 -5.44
C VAL A 30 -3.61 -6.12 -5.88
N ILE A 31 -4.84 -6.21 -5.34
CA ILE A 31 -5.81 -7.24 -5.75
C ILE A 31 -6.25 -7.00 -7.19
N GLU A 32 -6.58 -5.76 -7.57
CA GLU A 32 -6.99 -5.42 -8.94
C GLU A 32 -5.86 -5.69 -9.95
N LEU A 33 -4.61 -5.40 -9.59
CA LEU A 33 -3.43 -5.75 -10.40
C LEU A 33 -3.21 -7.27 -10.49
N ALA A 34 -3.49 -8.02 -9.42
CA ALA A 34 -3.47 -9.49 -9.45
C ALA A 34 -4.52 -10.06 -10.39
N ASP A 35 -5.75 -9.56 -10.32
CA ASP A 35 -6.84 -9.95 -11.21
C ASP A 35 -6.53 -9.61 -12.67
N ALA A 36 -5.86 -8.48 -12.92
CA ALA A 36 -5.37 -8.10 -14.24
C ALA A 36 -4.11 -8.86 -14.70
N GLN A 37 -3.57 -9.79 -13.90
CA GLN A 37 -2.29 -10.48 -14.12
C GLN A 37 -1.10 -9.52 -14.35
N ALA A 38 -1.17 -8.34 -13.74
CA ALA A 38 -0.26 -7.22 -13.95
C ALA A 38 0.53 -6.87 -12.68
N LEU A 39 0.69 -7.81 -11.75
CA LEU A 39 1.44 -7.61 -10.50
C LEU A 39 2.89 -7.16 -10.72
N ASP A 40 3.49 -7.48 -11.88
CA ASP A 40 4.83 -7.04 -12.28
C ASP A 40 4.93 -5.51 -12.42
N LEU A 41 3.79 -4.82 -12.64
CA LEU A 41 3.71 -3.37 -12.70
C LEU A 41 3.71 -2.69 -11.32
N LEU A 42 3.55 -3.46 -10.23
CA LEU A 42 3.65 -2.88 -8.90
C LEU A 42 5.05 -2.32 -8.71
N PRO A 43 5.19 -1.02 -8.40
CA PRO A 43 6.50 -0.46 -8.12
C PRO A 43 7.09 -1.24 -6.96
N SER A 44 8.24 -1.88 -7.21
CA SER A 44 9.01 -2.54 -6.17
C SER A 44 9.17 -1.58 -4.99
N ARG A 45 9.10 -2.08 -3.76
CA ARG A 45 9.12 -1.25 -2.53
C ARG A 45 10.29 -0.24 -2.50
N SER A 46 11.38 -0.53 -3.22
CA SER A 46 12.49 0.40 -3.48
C SER A 46 12.11 1.65 -4.29
N ILE A 47 11.29 1.53 -5.32
CA ILE A 47 10.86 2.65 -6.20
C ILE A 47 9.92 3.59 -5.44
N VAL A 48 9.03 3.06 -4.58
CA VAL A 48 8.11 3.88 -3.78
C VAL A 48 8.87 4.72 -2.75
N GLN A 49 9.97 4.21 -2.18
CA GLN A 49 10.84 4.98 -1.30
C GLN A 49 11.61 6.06 -2.07
N GLU A 50 12.10 5.78 -3.27
CA GLU A 50 12.77 6.77 -4.12
C GLU A 50 11.85 7.94 -4.51
N VAL A 51 10.57 7.67 -4.80
CA VAL A 51 9.58 8.74 -5.05
C VAL A 51 9.26 9.53 -3.78
N LEU A 52 9.18 8.88 -2.62
CA LEU A 52 8.94 9.57 -1.35
C LEU A 52 10.13 10.46 -0.95
N ASP A 53 11.38 9.98 -1.09
CA ASP A 53 12.59 10.78 -0.89
C ASP A 53 12.61 12.00 -1.83
N ALA A 54 12.30 11.80 -3.12
CA ALA A 54 12.25 12.89 -4.11
C ALA A 54 11.17 13.94 -3.80
N LEU A 55 10.03 13.55 -3.23
CA LEU A 55 8.96 14.47 -2.82
C LEU A 55 9.29 15.22 -1.52
N ASP A 56 10.06 14.62 -0.61
CA ASP A 56 10.55 15.29 0.60
C ASP A 56 11.66 16.31 0.27
N GLU A 57 12.52 16.02 -0.71
CA GLU A 57 13.55 16.96 -1.20
C GLU A 57 12.95 18.20 -1.90
N ASP A 58 11.85 18.05 -2.65
CA ASP A 58 11.18 19.18 -3.32
C ASP A 58 10.51 20.14 -2.32
N LYS A 59 10.03 19.60 -1.19
CA LYS A 59 9.37 20.38 -0.13
C LYS A 59 10.34 21.15 0.76
N ALA A 60 11.63 20.78 0.73
CA ALA A 60 12.69 21.40 1.51
C ALA A 60 13.44 22.51 0.75
N ARG A 61 13.05 22.85 -0.49
CA ARG A 61 13.70 23.86 -1.33
C ARG A 61 12.92 25.17 -1.46
#